data_AF-A0AAV2B5V9-F1
#
_entry.id   AF-A0AAV2B5V9-F1
#
_cell.length_a   1.000
_cell.length_b   1.000
_cell.length_c   1.000
_cell.angle_alpha   90.00
_cell.angle_beta   90.00
_cell.angle_gamma   90.00
#
_symmetry.space_group_name_H-M   'P 1'
#
loop_
_entity.id
_entity.type
_entity.pdbx_description
1 polymer ?
#
loop_
_entity_poly.entity_id
_entity_poly.type
_entity_poly.pdbx_seq_one_letter_code
_entity_poly.pdbx_strand_id
1 'polypeptide(L)'
;MDNNMANGVSNGTVTNGIYKFRATEEQRSRAHLGSLDDFWRLHRKSLEDPDAFWGEAAAPFYWKTPVPEKNVLNYNIDVRKGKVFIEWLKGASTNICYNALDRNVQNGHGEQIAYYWEGNDPQDNDKITYRELLRRVCRFANVLKSKG
;
A
#
# COMPACT_ATOMS: atom_id res chain seq x y z
N MET A 1 -22.03 -36.26 -24.88
CA MET A 1 -21.46 -35.01 -25.43
C MET A 1 -21.69 -33.98 -24.35
N ASP A 2 -20.63 -33.73 -23.60
CA ASP A 2 -20.70 -33.23 -22.24
C ASP A 2 -20.91 -31.71 -22.23
N ASN A 3 -22.08 -31.30 -21.74
CA ASN A 3 -22.37 -29.92 -21.36
C ASN A 3 -21.76 -29.68 -19.97
N ASN A 4 -20.49 -29.27 -19.94
CA ASN A 4 -19.87 -28.80 -18.71
C ASN A 4 -18.93 -27.63 -18.98
N MET A 5 -19.49 -26.44 -19.15
CA MET A 5 -18.78 -25.16 -19.06
C MET A 5 -19.77 -24.07 -18.58
N ALA A 6 -19.32 -23.28 -17.59
CA ALA A 6 -19.94 -22.07 -17.05
C ALA A 6 -20.93 -22.19 -15.88
N ASN A 7 -20.48 -22.77 -14.76
CA ASN A 7 -20.92 -22.31 -13.43
C ASN A 7 -20.27 -20.94 -13.12
N GLY A 8 -20.82 -19.87 -13.67
CA GLY A 8 -20.47 -18.49 -13.33
C GLY A 8 -21.58 -17.85 -12.51
N VAL A 9 -21.35 -17.66 -11.21
CA VAL A 9 -22.28 -16.97 -10.30
C VAL A 9 -22.45 -15.52 -10.77
N SER A 10 -23.52 -15.23 -11.50
CA SER A 10 -23.83 -13.86 -11.95
C SER A 10 -24.49 -13.08 -10.80
N ASN A 11 -23.69 -12.44 -9.95
CA ASN A 11 -24.17 -11.47 -8.94
C ASN A 11 -24.51 -10.10 -9.56
N GLY A 12 -25.08 -10.11 -10.77
CA GLY A 12 -25.44 -8.94 -11.54
C GLY A 12 -26.91 -8.58 -11.35
N THR A 13 -27.21 -7.33 -10.98
CA THR A 13 -28.59 -6.80 -11.04
C THR A 13 -28.66 -5.74 -12.13
N VAL A 14 -29.71 -5.79 -12.97
CA VAL A 14 -29.95 -4.78 -14.01
C VAL A 14 -30.96 -3.77 -13.46
N THR A 15 -30.62 -2.48 -13.50
CA THR A 15 -31.55 -1.39 -13.18
C THR A 15 -31.39 -0.30 -14.22
N ASN A 16 -32.47 0.04 -14.94
CA ASN A 16 -32.47 1.05 -16.02
C ASN A 16 -31.39 0.81 -17.10
N GLY A 17 -31.15 -0.45 -17.48
CA GLY A 17 -30.13 -0.81 -18.47
C GLY A 17 -28.68 -0.78 -17.96
N ILE A 18 -28.45 -0.50 -16.68
CA ILE A 18 -27.13 -0.52 -16.06
C ILE A 18 -26.92 -1.86 -15.36
N TYR A 19 -25.84 -2.57 -15.72
CA TYR A 19 -25.38 -3.77 -15.02
C TYR A 19 -24.63 -3.37 -13.75
N LYS A 20 -25.12 -3.81 -12.60
CA LYS A 20 -24.44 -3.66 -11.31
C LYS A 20 -23.93 -5.01 -10.84
N PHE A 21 -22.62 -5.16 -10.77
CA PHE A 21 -21.95 -6.33 -10.22
C PHE A 21 -21.68 -6.14 -8.74
N ARG A 22 -22.15 -7.07 -7.91
CA ARG A 22 -21.86 -7.06 -6.47
C ARG A 22 -20.75 -8.05 -6.16
N ALA A 23 -19.88 -7.67 -5.22
CA ALA A 23 -18.89 -8.59 -4.67
C ALA A 23 -19.58 -9.83 -4.08
N THR A 24 -18.99 -10.99 -4.29
CA THR A 24 -19.44 -12.24 -3.68
C THR A 24 -19.21 -12.21 -2.16
N GLU A 25 -19.88 -13.08 -1.42
CA GLU A 25 -19.69 -13.16 0.04
C GLU A 25 -18.23 -13.47 0.41
N GLU A 26 -17.60 -14.38 -0.33
CA GLU A 26 -16.19 -14.73 -0.17
C GLU A 26 -15.24 -13.55 -0.44
N GLN A 27 -15.59 -12.65 -1.37
CA GLN A 27 -14.82 -11.44 -1.61
C GLN A 27 -14.99 -10.44 -0.47
N ARG A 28 -16.22 -10.27 0.04
CA ARG A 28 -16.50 -9.36 1.15
C ARG A 28 -15.83 -9.78 2.45
N SER A 29 -15.79 -11.07 2.76
CA SER A 29 -15.20 -11.59 4.00
C SER A 29 -13.67 -11.45 4.06
N ARG A 30 -12.99 -11.46 2.91
CA ARG A 30 -11.53 -11.27 2.81
C ARG A 30 -11.10 -9.81 2.61
N ALA A 31 -12.04 -8.93 2.29
CA ALA A 31 -11.73 -7.53 2.04
C ALA A 31 -11.43 -6.79 3.36
N HIS A 32 -10.50 -5.84 3.31
CA HIS A 32 -10.27 -4.91 4.43
C HIS A 32 -11.49 -4.03 4.73
N LEU A 33 -12.37 -3.83 3.74
CA LEU A 33 -13.67 -3.17 3.89
C LEU A 33 -14.75 -4.10 3.31
N GLY A 34 -15.63 -4.59 4.18
CA GLY A 34 -16.68 -5.54 3.80
C GLY A 34 -17.91 -4.91 3.14
N SER A 35 -18.05 -3.59 3.25
CA SER A 35 -19.24 -2.87 2.77
C SER A 35 -18.91 -1.48 2.19
N LEU A 36 -19.82 -0.98 1.37
CA LEU A 36 -19.74 0.39 0.86
C LEU A 36 -19.99 1.42 1.97
N ASP A 37 -20.76 1.06 3.00
CA ASP A 37 -21.00 1.93 4.16
C ASP A 37 -19.72 2.12 4.98
N ASP A 38 -18.90 1.07 5.14
CA ASP A 38 -17.57 1.18 5.76
C ASP A 38 -16.65 2.09 4.98
N PHE A 39 -16.66 1.98 3.65
CA PHE A 39 -15.92 2.88 2.77
C PHE A 39 -16.35 4.33 3.00
N TRP A 40 -17.66 4.62 2.94
CA TRP A 40 -18.16 5.99 3.11
C TRP A 40 -17.89 6.55 4.50
N ARG A 41 -17.91 5.70 5.54
CA ARG A 41 -17.52 6.08 6.90
C ARG A 41 -16.05 6.48 6.97
N LEU A 42 -15.13 5.68 6.41
CA LEU A 42 -13.70 6.02 6.38
C LEU A 42 -13.41 7.24 5.51
N HIS A 43 -14.06 7.34 4.35
CA HIS A 43 -13.94 8.49 3.45
C HIS A 43 -14.42 9.78 4.12
N ARG A 44 -15.51 9.72 4.90
CA ARG A 44 -15.97 10.89 5.66
C ARG A 44 -14.94 11.28 6.73
N LYS A 45 -14.41 10.30 7.47
CA LYS A 45 -13.35 10.53 8.47
C LYS A 45 -12.11 11.19 7.85
N SER A 46 -11.68 10.77 6.67
CA SER A 46 -10.50 11.34 6.01
C SER A 46 -10.68 12.80 5.56
N LEU A 47 -11.92 13.26 5.41
CA LEU A 47 -12.25 14.65 5.07
C LEU A 47 -12.50 15.52 6.30
N GLU A 48 -13.20 14.98 7.30
CA GLU A 48 -13.58 15.71 8.52
C GLU A 48 -12.43 15.84 9.52
N ASP A 49 -11.60 14.79 9.65
CA ASP A 49 -10.44 14.78 10.54
C ASP A 49 -9.24 14.12 9.83
N PRO A 50 -8.60 14.84 8.89
CA PRO A 50 -7.47 14.32 8.11
C PRO A 50 -6.26 14.02 9.01
N ASP A 51 -6.06 14.77 10.09
CA ASP A 51 -4.92 14.57 10.99
C ASP A 51 -5.03 13.23 11.70
N ALA A 52 -6.17 12.92 12.31
CA ALA A 52 -6.37 11.63 12.96
C ALA A 52 -6.36 10.49 11.94
N PHE A 53 -7.04 10.65 10.79
CA PHE A 53 -7.13 9.60 9.77
C PHE A 53 -5.74 9.22 9.22
N TRP A 54 -4.96 10.21 8.76
CA TRP A 54 -3.65 9.95 8.17
C TRP A 54 -2.58 9.62 9.20
N GLY A 55 -2.71 10.14 10.43
CA GLY A 55 -1.89 9.72 11.57
C GLY A 55 -2.07 8.23 11.88
N GLU A 56 -3.31 7.76 11.97
CA GLU A 56 -3.63 6.32 12.13
C GLU A 56 -3.10 5.48 10.97
N ALA A 57 -3.24 5.95 9.73
CA ALA A 57 -2.74 5.25 8.55
C ALA A 57 -1.20 5.16 8.51
N ALA A 58 -0.51 6.16 9.07
CA ALA A 58 0.95 6.21 9.12
C ALA A 58 1.55 5.45 10.32
N ALA A 59 0.77 5.21 11.37
CA ALA A 59 1.21 4.57 12.61
C ALA A 59 1.83 3.16 12.44
N PRO A 60 1.36 2.30 11.51
CA PRO A 60 1.95 0.98 11.34
C PRO A 60 3.36 0.98 10.76
N PHE A 61 3.86 2.09 10.20
CA PHE A 61 5.20 2.18 9.63
C PHE A 61 6.26 2.42 10.71
N TYR A 62 7.49 2.01 10.43
CA TYR A 62 8.64 2.43 11.22
C TYR A 62 8.95 3.90 10.95
N TRP A 63 9.08 4.67 12.02
CA TRP A 63 9.49 6.07 12.00
C TRP A 63 10.69 6.25 12.92
N LYS A 64 11.77 6.84 12.38
CA LYS A 64 12.94 7.23 13.16
C LYS A 64 12.62 8.46 14.02
N THR A 65 11.95 9.43 13.41
CA THR A 65 11.28 10.52 14.14
C THR A 65 9.78 10.31 13.98
N PRO A 66 9.03 10.12 15.09
CA PRO A 66 7.60 9.81 15.04
C PRO A 66 6.77 10.80 14.24
N VAL A 67 5.61 10.33 13.77
CA VAL A 67 4.62 11.19 13.11
C VAL A 67 4.07 12.24 14.08
N PRO A 68 3.82 13.47 13.63
CA PRO A 68 3.25 14.50 14.49
C PRO A 68 1.78 14.19 14.79
N GLU A 69 1.33 14.51 16.01
CA GLU A 69 -0.09 14.33 16.40
C GLU A 69 -1.04 15.34 15.73
N LYS A 70 -0.51 16.46 15.23
CA LYS A 70 -1.25 17.56 14.57
C LYS A 70 -0.48 18.06 13.36
N ASN A 71 -1.17 18.67 12.41
CA ASN A 71 -0.59 19.16 11.15
C ASN A 71 0.05 18.00 10.36
N VAL A 72 -0.61 16.84 10.33
CA VAL A 72 -0.22 15.71 9.48
C VAL A 72 -0.33 16.11 8.01
N LEU A 73 -1.29 16.98 7.68
CA LEU A 73 -1.43 17.59 6.37
C LEU A 73 -1.54 19.12 6.51
N ASN A 74 -0.63 19.84 5.87
CA ASN A 74 -0.69 21.29 5.76
C ASN A 74 -0.47 21.70 4.30
N TYR A 75 -1.36 22.51 3.72
CA TYR A 75 -1.25 22.88 2.31
C TYR A 75 -1.89 24.23 1.99
N ASN A 76 -1.37 24.86 0.93
CA ASN A 76 -2.05 25.91 0.18
C ASN A 76 -1.96 25.58 -1.31
N ILE A 77 -3.11 25.40 -1.95
CA ILE A 77 -3.22 25.23 -3.41
C ILE A 77 -3.87 26.43 -4.10
N ASP A 78 -4.33 27.42 -3.34
CA ASP A 78 -4.91 28.65 -3.89
C ASP A 78 -3.79 29.66 -4.14
N VAL A 79 -3.48 29.88 -5.42
CA VAL A 79 -2.45 30.82 -5.88
C VAL A 79 -2.70 32.26 -5.43
N ARG A 80 -3.95 32.61 -5.08
CA ARG A 80 -4.32 33.95 -4.60
C ARG A 80 -4.01 34.14 -3.11
N LYS A 81 -3.83 33.05 -2.35
CA LYS A 81 -3.63 33.06 -0.90
C LYS A 81 -2.14 32.99 -0.50
N GLY A 82 -1.24 33.12 -1.46
CA GLY A 82 0.20 33.12 -1.25
C GLY A 82 0.90 31.94 -1.91
N LYS A 83 2.06 31.54 -1.38
CA LYS A 83 2.88 30.45 -1.94
C LYS A 83 2.10 29.15 -1.95
N VAL A 84 2.13 28.44 -3.08
CA VAL A 84 1.58 27.09 -3.20
C VAL A 84 2.54 26.11 -2.52
N PHE A 85 2.02 25.27 -1.63
CA PHE A 85 2.78 24.23 -0.94
C PHE A 85 1.87 23.08 -0.48
N ILE A 86 2.44 21.90 -0.31
CA ILE A 86 1.80 20.74 0.32
C ILE A 86 2.86 20.07 1.19
N GLU A 87 2.58 19.90 2.47
CA GLU A 87 3.45 19.30 3.47
C GLU A 87 2.70 18.17 4.15
N TRP A 88 3.33 16.99 4.19
CA TRP A 88 2.82 15.81 4.87
C TRP A 88 3.78 15.40 5.98
N LEU A 89 3.24 15.04 7.15
CA LEU A 89 3.98 14.46 8.27
C LEU A 89 5.23 15.28 8.63
N LYS A 90 5.10 16.61 8.62
CA LYS A 90 6.23 17.52 8.77
C LYS A 90 6.98 17.28 10.07
N GLY A 91 8.29 17.11 9.97
CA GLY A 91 9.17 16.81 11.12
C GLY A 91 9.33 15.32 11.41
N ALA A 92 8.47 14.45 10.86
CA ALA A 92 8.67 13.02 10.92
C ALA A 92 9.81 12.59 9.98
N SER A 93 10.50 11.51 10.33
CA SER A 93 11.59 10.99 9.50
C SER A 93 11.58 9.47 9.46
N THR A 94 11.80 8.91 8.28
CA THR A 94 11.88 7.47 8.06
C THR A 94 12.80 7.16 6.89
N ASN A 95 13.08 5.87 6.68
CA ASN A 95 13.78 5.36 5.51
C ASN A 95 12.87 4.36 4.79
N ILE A 96 12.67 4.55 3.49
CA ILE A 96 11.78 3.69 2.68
C ILE A 96 12.31 2.26 2.59
N CYS A 97 13.62 2.08 2.40
CA CYS A 97 14.24 0.74 2.36
C CYS A 97 14.07 0.02 3.70
N TYR A 98 14.18 0.74 4.82
CA TYR A 98 13.98 0.15 6.15
C TYR A 98 12.56 -0.41 6.32
N ASN A 99 11.54 0.36 5.94
CA ASN A 99 10.15 -0.10 6.01
C ASN A 99 9.86 -1.26 5.04
N ALA A 100 10.47 -1.24 3.86
CA ALA A 100 10.25 -2.24 2.83
C ALA A 100 11.03 -3.55 3.07
N LEU A 101 12.23 -3.48 3.68
CA LEU A 101 13.17 -4.61 3.75
C LEU A 101 13.60 -4.91 5.18
N ASP A 102 14.34 -4.00 5.81
CA ASP A 102 15.01 -4.24 7.10
C ASP A 102 14.01 -4.68 8.17
N ARG A 103 12.87 -3.98 8.27
CA ARG A 103 11.79 -4.29 9.21
C ARG A 103 11.24 -5.70 9.01
N ASN A 104 11.05 -6.14 7.77
CA ASN A 104 10.53 -7.48 7.48
C ASN A 104 11.52 -8.56 7.93
N VAL A 105 12.81 -8.37 7.64
CA VAL A 105 13.86 -9.29 8.10
C VAL A 105 13.94 -9.32 9.63
N GLN A 106 13.91 -8.17 10.29
CA GLN A 106 13.93 -8.04 11.75
C GLN A 106 12.72 -8.70 12.43
N ASN A 107 11.55 -8.63 11.80
CA ASN A 107 10.32 -9.27 12.27
C ASN A 107 10.28 -10.79 12.03
N GLY A 108 11.40 -11.40 11.60
CA GLY A 108 11.50 -12.85 11.39
C GLY A 108 11.05 -13.32 10.00
N HIS A 109 10.70 -12.41 9.08
CA HIS A 109 10.26 -12.77 7.73
C HIS A 109 11.43 -12.91 6.73
N GLY A 110 12.67 -13.05 7.22
CA GLY A 110 13.86 -13.07 6.37
C GLY A 110 13.88 -14.17 5.30
N GLU A 111 13.30 -15.33 5.58
CA GLU A 111 13.20 -16.46 4.63
C GLU A 111 11.96 -16.40 3.74
N GLN A 112 11.03 -15.45 3.97
CA GLN A 112 9.88 -15.27 3.09
C GLN A 112 10.34 -14.67 1.76
N ILE A 113 9.70 -15.09 0.68
CA ILE A 113 9.94 -14.56 -0.66
C ILE A 113 9.47 -13.10 -0.71
N ALA A 114 10.37 -12.19 -1.06
CA ALA A 114 10.09 -10.77 -1.21
C ALA A 114 9.50 -10.47 -2.59
N TYR A 115 10.10 -11.03 -3.65
CA TYR A 115 9.53 -11.00 -5.00
C TYR A 115 9.98 -12.19 -5.84
N TYR A 116 9.17 -12.50 -6.85
CA TYR A 116 9.46 -13.45 -7.92
C TYR A 116 10.01 -12.67 -9.11
N TRP A 117 11.15 -13.10 -9.63
CA TRP A 117 11.70 -12.59 -10.88
C TRP A 117 11.30 -13.53 -12.01
N GLU A 118 10.66 -12.98 -13.03
CA GLU A 118 10.31 -13.70 -14.25
C GLU A 118 10.98 -12.96 -15.40
N GLY A 119 12.05 -13.55 -15.93
CA GLY A 119 12.78 -13.07 -17.08
C GLY A 119 12.02 -13.26 -18.38
N ASN A 120 12.66 -12.90 -19.49
CA ASN A 120 12.04 -13.04 -20.81
C ASN A 120 11.95 -14.50 -21.27
N ASP A 121 12.89 -15.35 -20.84
CA ASP A 121 12.80 -16.80 -21.04
C ASP A 121 12.06 -17.40 -19.84
N PRO A 122 11.08 -18.30 -20.03
CA PRO A 122 10.41 -19.00 -18.93
C PRO A 122 11.36 -19.76 -17.98
N GLN A 123 12.55 -20.13 -18.45
CA GLN A 123 13.59 -20.77 -17.65
C GLN A 123 14.46 -19.76 -16.86
N ASP A 124 14.39 -18.48 -17.19
CA ASP A 124 15.07 -17.39 -16.48
C ASP A 124 14.15 -16.84 -15.38
N ASN A 125 13.93 -17.63 -14.33
CA ASN A 125 13.18 -17.21 -13.16
C ASN A 125 14.01 -17.30 -11.88
N ASP A 126 13.71 -16.45 -10.90
CA ASP A 126 14.38 -16.45 -9.60
C ASP A 126 13.37 -16.13 -8.48
N LYS A 127 13.68 -16.58 -7.25
CA LYS A 127 12.89 -16.32 -6.05
C LYS A 127 13.78 -15.66 -5.01
N ILE A 128 13.61 -14.37 -4.80
CA ILE A 128 14.47 -13.61 -3.90
C ILE A 128 13.79 -13.50 -2.54
N THR A 129 14.43 -13.97 -1.47
CA THR A 129 13.94 -13.80 -0.09
C THR A 129 14.24 -12.39 0.44
N TYR A 130 13.52 -11.94 1.47
CA TYR A 130 13.79 -10.65 2.11
C TYR A 130 15.25 -10.53 2.59
N ARG A 131 15.81 -11.60 3.17
CA ARG A 131 17.22 -11.59 3.63
C ARG A 131 18.20 -11.48 2.48
N GLU A 132 17.94 -12.15 1.36
CA GLU A 132 18.79 -12.02 0.18
C GLU A 132 18.67 -10.64 -0.45
N LEU A 133 17.45 -10.12 -0.60
CA LEU A 133 17.22 -8.80 -1.15
C LEU A 133 17.91 -7.72 -0.33
N LEU A 134 17.79 -7.78 1.00
CA LEU A 134 18.48 -6.85 1.90
C LEU A 134 20.00 -6.88 1.70
N ARG A 135 20.61 -8.07 1.58
CA ARG A 135 22.06 -8.21 1.30
C ARG A 135 22.43 -7.58 -0.05
N ARG A 136 21.65 -7.84 -1.11
CA ARG A 136 21.89 -7.29 -2.46
C ARG A 136 21.78 -5.76 -2.45
N VAL A 137 20.76 -5.20 -1.80
CA VAL A 137 20.55 -3.75 -1.65
C VAL A 137 21.68 -3.10 -0.85
N CYS A 138 22.06 -3.63 0.31
CA CYS A 138 23.17 -3.10 1.10
C CYS A 138 24.50 -3.12 0.34
N ARG A 139 24.76 -4.19 -0.41
CA ARG A 139 25.96 -4.28 -1.27
C ARG A 139 25.97 -3.16 -2.30
N PHE A 140 24.86 -2.96 -3.02
CA PHE A 140 24.77 -1.92 -4.03
C PHE A 140 24.82 -0.50 -3.42
N ALA A 141 24.15 -0.28 -2.30
CA ALA A 141 24.21 0.99 -1.57
C ALA A 141 25.64 1.36 -1.14
N ASN A 142 26.44 0.38 -0.69
CA ASN A 142 27.85 0.61 -0.38
C ASN A 142 28.69 0.96 -1.62
N VAL A 143 28.37 0.37 -2.78
CA VAL A 143 28.99 0.77 -4.06
C VAL A 143 28.63 2.22 -4.38
N LEU A 144 27.36 2.61 -4.27
CA LEU A 144 26.93 4.00 -4.52
C LEU A 144 27.63 4.98 -3.58
N LYS A 145 27.70 4.67 -2.28
CA LYS A 145 28.44 5.50 -1.30
C LYS A 145 29.93 5.65 -1.62
N SER A 146 30.54 4.67 -2.30
CA SER A 146 31.93 4.77 -2.76
C SER A 146 32.11 5.70 -3.97
N LYS A 147 31.00 6.12 -4.61
CA LYS A 147 30.98 6.97 -5.80
C LYS A 147 30.51 8.41 -5.55
N GLY A 148 30.05 8.74 -4.34
CA GLY A 148 29.56 10.07 -3.95
C GLY A 148 28.08 10.07 -3.62
#